data_AF-A0A357VJG4-F1
#
_entry.id   AF-A0A357VJG4-F1
#
_cell.length_a   1.000
_cell.length_b   1.000
_cell.length_c   1.000
_cell.angle_alpha   90.00
_cell.angle_beta   90.00
_cell.angle_gamma   90.00
#
_symmetry.space_group_name_H-M   'P 1'
#
loop_
_entity.id
_entity.type
_entity.pdbx_description
1 polymer ?
#
loop_
_entity_poly.entity_id
_entity_poly.type
_entity_poly.pdbx_seq_one_letter_code
_entity_poly.pdbx_strand_id
1 'polypeptide(L)'
;MTNKEKVFNLVKELSQNINVKEKKGITAQEVARKLNLRRNVASHLLNELHKEGKLIKINTRPVYFVDREIYEKRAKEFKDTTKDVSTSLKSSSEDPFVKLVGYNGSLKEQVKLCKSAASYPPNGLPILLTGSTGVGKSYIAQLIYEYAKYIGVIDENAPYVIFNCAEYANNPELLSANLFGYVKGAFTGADRDKPGLLEEADGGYLFLDEVHRLPPEGQEKL
;
A
#
# COMPACT_ATOMS: atom_id res chain seq x y z
N MET A 1 10.17 -39.66 11.39
CA MET A 1 9.50 -38.33 11.36
C MET A 1 10.24 -37.41 10.41
N THR A 2 9.55 -36.93 9.37
CA THR A 2 10.11 -35.94 8.44
C THR A 2 10.28 -34.57 9.12
N ASN A 3 11.16 -33.71 8.59
CA ASN A 3 11.33 -32.35 9.13
C ASN A 3 10.01 -31.54 9.09
N LYS A 4 9.15 -31.83 8.12
CA LYS A 4 7.82 -31.23 7.98
C LYS A 4 6.85 -31.64 9.09
N GLU A 5 6.82 -32.93 9.46
CA GLU A 5 6.04 -33.42 10.60
C GLU A 5 6.52 -32.82 11.92
N LYS A 6 7.85 -32.69 12.10
CA LYS A 6 8.43 -32.05 13.28
C LYS A 6 8.00 -30.59 13.40
N VAL A 7 8.01 -29.84 12.29
CA VAL A 7 7.51 -28.46 12.24
C VAL A 7 6.02 -28.40 12.58
N PHE A 8 5.21 -29.28 11.98
CA PHE A 8 3.77 -29.30 12.23
C PHE A 8 3.44 -29.61 13.71
N ASN A 9 4.04 -30.66 14.28
CA ASN A 9 3.81 -31.04 15.67
C ASN A 9 4.25 -29.94 16.65
N LEU A 10 5.40 -29.31 16.39
CA LEU A 10 5.87 -28.19 17.20
C LEU A 10 4.91 -27.00 17.13
N VAL A 11 4.43 -26.63 15.94
CA VAL A 11 3.47 -25.54 15.78
C VAL A 11 2.15 -25.88 16.48
N LYS A 12 1.69 -27.13 16.40
CA LYS A 12 0.49 -27.60 17.10
C LYS A 12 0.63 -27.51 18.61
N GLU A 13 1.74 -27.98 19.18
CA GLU A 13 2.04 -27.88 20.61
C GLU A 13 2.12 -26.43 21.07
N LEU A 14 2.89 -25.59 20.37
CA LEU A 14 3.02 -24.19 20.71
C LEU A 14 1.70 -23.44 20.59
N SER A 15 0.87 -23.80 19.61
CA SER A 15 -0.47 -23.22 19.39
C SER A 15 -1.42 -23.44 20.57
N GLN A 16 -1.30 -24.56 21.30
CA GLN A 16 -2.17 -24.87 22.44
C GLN A 16 -1.97 -23.88 23.61
N ASN A 17 -0.73 -23.43 23.79
CA ASN A 17 -0.31 -22.60 24.93
C ASN A 17 -0.16 -21.12 24.56
N ILE A 18 -0.69 -20.69 23.41
CA ILE A 18 -0.61 -19.28 23.01
C ILE A 18 -1.56 -18.44 23.86
N ASN A 19 -0.99 -17.44 24.54
CA ASN A 19 -1.73 -16.29 25.02
C ASN A 19 -1.90 -15.28 23.87
N VAL A 20 -3.10 -15.25 23.29
CA VAL A 20 -3.40 -14.45 22.08
C VAL A 20 -3.17 -12.95 22.31
N LYS A 21 -3.30 -12.46 23.56
CA LYS A 21 -3.08 -11.05 23.93
C LYS A 21 -1.62 -10.60 23.85
N GLU A 22 -0.68 -11.50 24.09
CA GLU A 22 0.76 -11.19 24.10
C GLU A 22 1.45 -11.63 22.81
N LYS A 23 0.94 -12.66 22.16
CA LYS A 23 1.60 -13.28 21.00
C LYS A 23 0.59 -13.84 20.01
N LYS A 24 0.62 -13.31 18.78
CA LYS A 24 -0.36 -13.63 17.73
C LYS A 24 -0.15 -14.98 17.03
N GLY A 25 0.93 -15.69 17.31
CA GLY A 25 1.21 -17.01 16.74
C GLY A 25 2.69 -17.42 16.87
N ILE A 26 3.12 -18.39 16.08
CA ILE A 26 4.52 -18.86 16.04
C ILE A 26 5.21 -18.31 14.79
N THR A 27 6.42 -17.76 14.94
CA THR A 27 7.19 -17.24 13.79
C THR A 27 8.13 -18.29 13.20
N ALA A 28 8.54 -18.09 11.94
CA ALA A 28 9.58 -18.91 11.33
C ALA A 28 10.91 -18.89 12.11
N GLN A 29 11.23 -17.79 12.80
CA GLN A 29 12.43 -17.68 13.61
C GLN A 29 12.38 -18.57 14.86
N GLU A 30 11.21 -18.70 15.48
CA GLU A 30 11.03 -19.54 16.66
C GLU A 30 11.09 -21.02 16.33
N VAL A 31 10.45 -21.42 15.23
CA VAL A 31 10.55 -22.79 14.70
C VAL A 31 12.00 -23.14 14.37
N ALA A 32 12.72 -22.21 13.72
CA ALA A 32 14.13 -22.37 13.41
C ALA A 32 14.99 -22.60 14.66
N ARG A 33 14.80 -21.79 15.71
CA ARG A 33 15.54 -21.95 16.98
C ARG A 33 15.23 -23.28 17.67
N LYS A 34 13.96 -23.67 17.76
CA LYS A 34 13.55 -24.88 18.50
C LYS A 34 13.89 -26.19 17.80
N LEU A 35 13.89 -26.21 16.46
CA LEU A 35 14.20 -27.41 15.68
C LEU A 35 15.63 -27.42 15.15
N ASN A 36 16.45 -26.43 15.53
CA ASN A 36 17.81 -26.23 15.02
C ASN A 36 17.86 -26.24 13.48
N LEU A 37 16.92 -25.52 12.85
CA LEU A 37 16.80 -25.38 11.39
C LEU A 37 17.21 -23.96 10.96
N ARG A 38 17.59 -23.80 9.70
CA ARG A 38 17.73 -22.47 9.11
C ARG A 38 16.36 -21.79 8.98
N ARG A 39 16.28 -20.48 9.23
CA ARG A 39 15.02 -19.70 9.16
C ARG A 39 14.29 -19.84 7.82
N ASN A 40 15.03 -19.86 6.71
CA ASN A 40 14.47 -20.02 5.38
C ASN A 40 13.80 -21.39 5.18
N VAL A 41 14.40 -22.48 5.69
CA VAL A 41 13.84 -23.83 5.66
C VAL A 41 12.58 -23.91 6.53
N ALA A 42 12.62 -23.34 7.74
CA ALA A 42 11.43 -23.26 8.59
C ALA A 42 10.30 -22.46 7.90
N SER A 43 10.61 -21.31 7.29
CA SER A 43 9.65 -20.51 6.54
C SER A 43 9.06 -21.27 5.35
N HIS A 44 9.88 -22.01 4.61
CA HIS A 44 9.42 -22.84 3.48
C HIS A 44 8.41 -23.89 3.95
N LEU A 45 8.77 -24.68 4.97
CA LEU A 45 7.92 -25.75 5.51
C LEU A 45 6.60 -25.20 6.10
N LEU A 46 6.64 -24.05 6.77
CA LEU A 46 5.44 -23.40 7.31
C LEU A 46 4.49 -22.92 6.20
N ASN A 47 5.03 -22.34 5.12
CA ASN A 47 4.21 -21.93 3.97
C ASN A 47 3.64 -23.14 3.22
N GLU A 48 4.38 -24.24 3.14
CA GLU A 48 3.91 -25.50 2.55
C GLU A 48 2.75 -26.10 3.37
N LEU A 49 2.90 -26.16 4.70
CA LEU A 49 1.84 -26.61 5.61
C LEU A 49 0.60 -25.69 5.59
N HIS A 50 0.79 -24.39 5.36
CA HIS A 50 -0.31 -23.46 5.12
C HIS A 50 -1.03 -23.74 3.80
N LYS A 51 -0.30 -24.01 2.71
CA LYS A 51 -0.89 -24.39 1.41
C LYS A 51 -1.68 -25.69 1.49
N GLU A 52 -1.23 -26.64 2.32
CA GLU A 52 -1.95 -27.87 2.64
C GLU A 52 -3.17 -27.66 3.55
N GLY A 53 -3.45 -26.43 3.98
CA GLY A 53 -4.60 -26.10 4.82
C GLY A 53 -4.46 -26.57 6.27
N LYS A 54 -3.27 -27.02 6.71
CA LYS A 54 -3.01 -27.47 8.09
C LYS A 54 -2.72 -26.31 9.04
N LEU A 55 -2.14 -25.22 8.53
CA LEU A 55 -1.81 -24.01 9.29
C LEU A 55 -2.53 -22.79 8.74
N ILE A 56 -2.87 -21.86 9.63
CA ILE A 56 -3.35 -20.52 9.32
C ILE A 56 -2.17 -19.55 9.38
N LYS A 57 -2.00 -18.76 8.31
CA LYS A 57 -0.98 -17.72 8.20
C LYS A 57 -1.57 -16.36 8.57
N ILE A 58 -0.92 -15.66 9.50
CA ILE A 58 -1.29 -14.32 9.95
C ILE A 58 -0.24 -13.34 9.39
N ASN A 59 -0.64 -12.59 8.37
CA ASN A 59 0.24 -11.67 7.63
C ASN A 59 0.52 -10.41 8.44
N THR A 60 1.53 -10.49 9.29
CA THR A 60 2.06 -9.37 10.11
C THR A 60 3.56 -9.28 9.92
N ARG A 61 4.21 -8.29 10.55
CA ARG A 61 5.67 -8.14 10.58
C ARG A 61 6.12 -8.32 12.03
N PRO A 62 6.66 -9.49 12.42
CA PRO A 62 6.94 -10.71 11.64
C PRO A 62 5.70 -11.58 11.35
N VAL A 63 5.77 -12.44 10.33
CA VAL A 63 4.66 -13.36 9.97
C VAL A 63 4.50 -14.47 11.01
N TYR A 64 3.25 -14.72 11.42
CA TYR A 64 2.90 -15.77 12.37
C TYR A 64 2.12 -16.91 11.71
N PHE A 65 2.26 -18.11 12.27
CA PHE A 65 1.53 -19.31 11.91
C PHE A 65 0.89 -19.93 13.14
N VAL A 66 -0.32 -20.44 12.98
CA VAL A 66 -1.10 -21.12 14.03
C VAL A 66 -1.71 -22.39 13.44
N ASP A 67 -1.84 -23.43 14.25
CA ASP A 67 -2.58 -24.63 13.88
C ASP A 67 -4.06 -24.31 13.58
N ARG A 68 -4.60 -24.92 12.51
CA ARG A 68 -5.96 -24.61 12.05
C ARG A 68 -7.04 -25.03 13.03
N GLU A 69 -6.93 -26.22 13.62
CA GLU A 69 -7.95 -26.73 14.56
C GLU A 69 -8.03 -25.82 15.79
N ILE A 70 -6.88 -25.34 16.26
CA ILE A 70 -6.79 -24.46 17.42
C ILE A 70 -7.32 -23.07 17.09
N TYR A 71 -6.97 -22.54 15.91
CA TYR A 71 -7.49 -21.25 15.45
C TYR A 71 -9.03 -21.27 15.31
N GLU A 72 -9.61 -22.35 14.78
CA GLU A 72 -11.06 -22.50 14.64
C GLU A 72 -11.76 -22.68 16.00
N LYS A 73 -11.20 -23.48 16.92
CA LYS A 73 -11.76 -23.68 18.28
C LYS A 73 -11.73 -22.41 19.12
N ARG A 74 -10.63 -21.64 19.05
CA ARG A 74 -10.45 -20.37 19.75
C ARG A 74 -10.78 -19.18 18.86
N ALA A 75 -11.58 -19.38 17.81
CA ALA A 75 -11.85 -18.36 16.81
C ALA A 75 -12.42 -17.08 17.42
N LYS A 76 -13.10 -17.10 18.58
CA LYS A 76 -13.58 -15.88 19.26
C LYS A 76 -12.45 -15.08 19.93
N GLU A 77 -11.46 -15.74 20.53
CA GLU A 77 -10.30 -15.10 21.18
C GLU A 77 -9.31 -14.57 20.15
N PHE A 78 -9.07 -15.38 19.10
CA PHE A 78 -8.36 -14.91 17.93
C PHE A 78 -9.15 -13.81 17.24
N LYS A 79 -10.48 -13.91 17.07
CA LYS A 79 -11.31 -12.83 16.55
C LYS A 79 -11.38 -11.60 17.44
N ASP A 80 -11.20 -11.60 18.76
CA ASP A 80 -11.12 -10.33 19.50
C ASP A 80 -9.72 -9.68 19.37
N THR A 81 -8.71 -10.45 18.97
CA THR A 81 -7.35 -9.94 18.65
C THR A 81 -7.10 -9.80 17.13
N THR A 82 -8.02 -10.33 16.32
CA THR A 82 -8.08 -10.25 14.84
C THR A 82 -9.32 -9.50 14.34
N LYS A 83 -10.23 -9.07 15.23
CA LYS A 83 -11.22 -8.00 15.00
C LYS A 83 -10.52 -6.65 14.92
N ASP A 84 -9.32 -6.54 15.47
CA ASP A 84 -8.35 -5.47 15.16
C ASP A 84 -7.62 -5.66 13.81
N VAL A 85 -8.10 -6.57 12.94
CA VAL A 85 -7.72 -6.60 11.51
C VAL A 85 -8.94 -6.60 10.57
N SER A 86 -10.18 -6.68 11.06
CA SER A 86 -11.33 -6.57 10.15
C SER A 86 -12.68 -6.12 10.72
N THR A 87 -12.83 -5.71 11.98
CA THR A 87 -14.07 -5.00 12.39
C THR A 87 -13.94 -4.37 13.78
N SER A 88 -13.93 -3.04 13.79
CA SER A 88 -14.23 -2.15 14.93
C SER A 88 -13.06 -1.61 15.76
N LEU A 89 -12.16 -0.88 15.10
CA LEU A 89 -11.57 0.35 15.65
C LEU A 89 -11.93 1.49 14.70
N LYS A 90 -12.88 2.33 15.11
CA LYS A 90 -13.22 3.55 14.36
C LYS A 90 -12.17 4.62 14.65
N SER A 91 -11.13 4.62 13.81
CA SER A 91 -10.77 5.75 12.96
C SER A 91 -10.20 5.17 11.66
N SER A 92 -11.07 4.58 10.84
CA SER A 92 -11.34 5.11 9.50
C SER A 92 -10.12 5.04 8.58
N SER A 93 -9.77 3.86 8.09
CA SER A 93 -10.31 3.46 6.78
C SER A 93 -9.90 2.02 6.53
N GLU A 94 -10.83 1.21 6.04
CA GLU A 94 -10.43 0.01 5.30
C GLU A 94 -9.48 0.44 4.18
N ASP A 95 -8.58 -0.45 3.76
CA ASP A 95 -7.71 -0.25 2.60
C ASP A 95 -8.48 0.47 1.49
N PRO A 96 -8.09 1.69 1.08
CA PRO A 96 -8.92 2.52 0.20
C PRO A 96 -9.34 1.82 -1.09
N PHE A 97 -8.54 0.87 -1.58
CA PHE A 97 -8.90 0.08 -2.75
C PHE A 97 -10.12 -0.82 -2.55
N VAL A 98 -10.58 -1.09 -1.33
CA VAL A 98 -11.84 -1.82 -1.09
C VAL A 98 -13.04 -1.08 -1.70
N LYS A 99 -12.96 0.25 -1.83
CA LYS A 99 -13.98 1.08 -2.50
C LYS A 99 -14.03 0.85 -4.01
N LEU A 100 -12.96 0.31 -4.61
CA LEU A 100 -12.86 0.09 -6.06
C LEU A 100 -13.60 -1.19 -6.46
N VAL A 101 -14.60 -1.05 -7.32
CA VAL A 101 -15.29 -2.22 -7.89
C VAL A 101 -14.29 -3.09 -8.65
N GLY A 102 -14.21 -4.38 -8.28
CA GLY A 102 -13.27 -5.33 -8.88
C GLY A 102 -11.87 -5.36 -8.25
N TYR A 103 -11.63 -4.68 -7.12
CA TYR A 103 -10.31 -4.62 -6.47
C TYR A 103 -9.69 -5.99 -6.12
N ASN A 104 -10.54 -6.98 -5.83
CA ASN A 104 -10.14 -8.37 -5.55
C ASN A 104 -10.54 -9.34 -6.69
N GLY A 105 -10.97 -8.79 -7.82
CA GLY A 105 -11.42 -9.52 -9.01
C GLY A 105 -10.64 -9.06 -10.25
N SER A 106 -11.34 -8.46 -11.21
CA SER A 106 -10.80 -8.05 -12.51
C SER A 106 -9.64 -7.04 -12.43
N LEU A 107 -9.58 -6.21 -11.38
CA LEU A 107 -8.54 -5.18 -11.20
C LEU A 107 -7.48 -5.58 -10.18
N LYS A 108 -7.48 -6.84 -9.71
CA LYS A 108 -6.60 -7.28 -8.62
C LYS A 108 -5.12 -7.05 -8.89
N GLU A 109 -4.65 -7.31 -10.10
CA GLU A 109 -3.24 -7.12 -10.45
C GLU A 109 -2.88 -5.63 -10.55
N GLN A 110 -3.76 -4.80 -11.11
CA GLN A 110 -3.59 -3.35 -11.16
C GLN A 110 -3.53 -2.75 -9.77
N VAL A 111 -4.43 -3.17 -8.87
CA VAL A 111 -4.42 -2.75 -7.45
C VAL A 111 -3.11 -3.17 -6.78
N LYS A 112 -2.64 -4.40 -7.02
CA LYS A 112 -1.37 -4.87 -6.45
C LYS A 112 -0.17 -4.07 -6.95
N LEU A 113 -0.14 -3.71 -8.24
CA LEU A 113 0.89 -2.84 -8.82
C LEU A 113 0.86 -1.45 -8.19
N CYS A 114 -0.33 -0.84 -8.09
CA CYS A 114 -0.52 0.46 -7.46
C CYS A 114 -0.01 0.47 -6.01
N LYS A 115 -0.39 -0.52 -5.22
CA LYS A 115 0.06 -0.67 -3.82
C LYS A 115 1.57 -0.85 -3.72
N SER A 116 2.16 -1.64 -4.62
CA SER A 116 3.60 -1.89 -4.63
C SER A 116 4.38 -0.62 -4.98
N ALA A 117 3.92 0.14 -5.98
CA ALA A 117 4.53 1.40 -6.38
C ALA A 117 4.40 2.47 -5.28
N ALA A 118 3.23 2.60 -4.65
CA ALA A 118 3.02 3.53 -3.53
C ALA A 118 3.85 3.17 -2.28
N SER A 119 4.09 1.88 -2.03
CA SER A 119 4.85 1.41 -0.85
C SER A 119 6.37 1.39 -1.05
N TYR A 120 6.86 1.74 -2.24
CA TYR A 120 8.28 1.59 -2.56
C TYR A 120 9.12 2.67 -1.85
N PRO A 121 10.17 2.33 -1.09
CA PRO A 121 10.95 3.32 -0.38
C PRO A 121 11.74 4.28 -1.30
N PRO A 122 11.99 5.54 -0.87
CA PRO A 122 11.53 6.13 0.38
C PRO A 122 10.07 6.60 0.34
N ASN A 123 9.62 7.17 -0.78
CA ASN A 123 8.34 7.93 -0.86
C ASN A 123 7.43 7.48 -2.03
N GLY A 124 7.53 6.22 -2.43
CA GLY A 124 6.84 5.66 -3.60
C GLY A 124 7.62 5.84 -4.91
N LEU A 125 7.03 5.33 -6.00
CA LEU A 125 7.52 5.52 -7.38
C LEU A 125 6.54 6.38 -8.18
N PRO A 126 7.01 7.11 -9.22
CA PRO A 126 6.12 7.68 -10.23
C PRO A 126 5.27 6.61 -10.90
N ILE A 127 3.98 6.89 -11.11
CA ILE A 127 3.02 5.94 -11.68
C ILE A 127 2.40 6.53 -12.94
N LEU A 128 2.49 5.80 -14.05
CA LEU A 128 1.79 6.11 -15.29
C LEU A 128 0.51 5.26 -15.38
N LEU A 129 -0.66 5.92 -15.34
CA LEU A 129 -1.95 5.27 -15.52
C LEU A 129 -2.37 5.31 -16.99
N THR A 130 -2.52 4.15 -17.61
CA THR A 130 -2.95 4.02 -19.01
C THR A 130 -4.33 3.40 -19.13
N GLY A 131 -5.07 3.80 -20.16
CA GLY A 131 -6.44 3.34 -20.42
C GLY A 131 -7.27 4.40 -21.13
N SER A 132 -8.39 3.99 -21.72
CA SER A 132 -9.29 4.88 -22.46
C SER A 132 -9.85 6.01 -21.59
N THR A 133 -10.39 7.05 -22.23
CA THR A 133 -11.11 8.13 -21.53
C THR A 133 -12.31 7.56 -20.77
N GLY A 134 -12.54 8.02 -19.55
CA GLY A 134 -13.70 7.63 -18.73
C GLY A 134 -13.59 6.32 -17.95
N VAL A 135 -12.48 5.58 -18.02
CA VAL A 135 -12.31 4.30 -17.30
C VAL A 135 -12.01 4.43 -15.79
N GLY A 136 -12.00 5.66 -15.25
CA GLY A 136 -11.77 5.91 -13.82
C GLY A 136 -10.31 6.05 -13.39
N LYS A 137 -9.40 6.46 -14.29
CA LYS A 137 -7.98 6.68 -13.97
C LYS A 137 -7.77 7.67 -12.81
N SER A 138 -8.48 8.81 -12.85
CA SER A 138 -8.39 9.85 -11.81
C SER A 138 -8.91 9.33 -10.44
N TYR A 139 -9.89 8.43 -10.44
CA TYR A 139 -10.34 7.76 -9.22
C TYR A 139 -9.29 6.79 -8.67
N ILE A 140 -8.63 6.00 -9.54
CA ILE A 140 -7.50 5.14 -9.13
C ILE A 140 -6.35 5.99 -8.57
N ALA A 141 -6.04 7.14 -9.17
CA ALA A 141 -5.02 8.06 -8.67
C ALA A 141 -5.34 8.57 -7.25
N GLN A 142 -6.60 8.95 -7.00
CA GLN A 142 -7.05 9.32 -5.66
C GLN A 142 -6.89 8.16 -4.67
N LEU A 143 -7.23 6.94 -5.05
CA LEU A 143 -7.08 5.76 -4.18
C LEU A 143 -5.62 5.43 -3.90
N ILE A 144 -4.69 5.69 -4.83
CA ILE A 144 -3.25 5.56 -4.61
C ILE A 144 -2.81 6.53 -3.51
N TYR A 145 -3.19 7.80 -3.61
CA TYR A 145 -2.88 8.82 -2.61
C TYR A 145 -3.48 8.47 -1.23
N GLU A 146 -4.76 8.09 -1.18
CA GLU A 146 -5.41 7.64 0.06
C GLU A 146 -4.69 6.42 0.64
N TYR A 147 -4.25 5.48 -0.22
CA TYR A 147 -3.52 4.30 0.21
C TYR A 147 -2.14 4.65 0.77
N ALA A 148 -1.40 5.57 0.15
CA ALA A 148 -0.10 6.04 0.63
C ALA A 148 -0.21 6.65 2.04
N LYS A 149 -1.26 7.43 2.31
CA LYS A 149 -1.59 7.93 3.67
C LYS A 149 -1.92 6.80 4.62
N TYR A 150 -2.79 5.88 4.19
CA TYR A 150 -3.21 4.72 4.99
C TYR A 150 -2.03 3.85 5.46
N ILE A 151 -1.00 3.66 4.64
CA ILE A 151 0.20 2.89 5.01
C ILE A 151 1.31 3.74 5.66
N GLY A 152 1.09 5.05 5.83
CA GLY A 152 2.05 5.97 6.44
C GLY A 152 3.31 6.24 5.62
N VAL A 153 3.23 6.15 4.28
CA VAL A 153 4.33 6.57 3.39
C VAL A 153 4.40 8.09 3.27
N ILE A 154 3.24 8.75 3.37
CA ILE A 154 3.11 10.22 3.41
C ILE A 154 2.26 10.63 4.62
N ASP A 155 2.42 11.88 5.05
CA ASP A 155 1.69 12.43 6.20
C ASP A 155 0.17 12.46 5.99
N GLU A 156 -0.59 12.41 7.08
CA GLU A 156 -2.06 12.53 7.05
C GLU A 156 -2.53 13.88 6.47
N ASN A 157 -1.69 14.91 6.55
CA ASN A 157 -1.95 16.24 5.98
C ASN A 157 -1.22 16.48 4.66
N ALA A 158 -0.57 15.47 4.09
CA ALA A 158 0.15 15.58 2.83
C ALA A 158 -0.78 16.07 1.71
N PRO A 159 -0.37 17.02 0.86
CA PRO A 159 -1.21 17.58 -0.19
C PRO A 159 -1.52 16.56 -1.30
N TYR A 160 -2.69 16.70 -1.92
CA TYR A 160 -3.04 16.02 -3.17
C TYR A 160 -3.44 17.06 -4.19
N VAL A 161 -2.50 17.35 -5.09
CA VAL A 161 -2.66 18.39 -6.12
C VAL A 161 -3.03 17.71 -7.42
N ILE A 162 -4.11 18.16 -8.05
CA ILE A 162 -4.55 17.66 -9.35
C ILE A 162 -4.35 18.79 -10.36
N PHE A 163 -3.73 18.45 -11.49
CA PHE A 163 -3.54 19.38 -12.58
C PHE A 163 -3.93 18.75 -13.91
N ASN A 164 -4.91 19.35 -14.59
CA ASN A 164 -5.34 18.90 -15.91
C ASN A 164 -4.50 19.59 -16.99
N CYS A 165 -3.61 18.84 -17.62
CA CYS A 165 -2.70 19.38 -18.64
C CYS A 165 -3.44 19.86 -19.90
N ALA A 166 -4.66 19.36 -20.16
CA ALA A 166 -5.41 19.75 -21.35
C ALA A 166 -5.91 21.20 -21.33
N GLU A 167 -6.13 21.79 -20.15
CA GLU A 167 -6.65 23.15 -19.99
C GLU A 167 -5.65 24.23 -20.43
N TYR A 168 -4.36 23.94 -20.31
CA TYR A 168 -3.27 24.89 -20.56
C TYR A 168 -2.40 24.49 -21.75
N ALA A 169 -2.78 23.43 -22.49
CA ALA A 169 -2.01 22.91 -23.63
C ALA A 169 -1.77 23.95 -24.73
N ASN A 170 -2.65 24.94 -24.87
CA ASN A 170 -2.51 26.02 -25.86
C ASN A 170 -1.72 27.24 -25.34
N ASN A 171 -1.30 27.26 -24.07
CA ASN A 171 -0.57 28.38 -23.45
C ASN A 171 0.61 27.85 -22.61
N PRO A 172 1.75 27.48 -23.25
CA PRO A 172 2.91 26.87 -22.58
C PRO A 172 3.52 27.72 -21.46
N GLU A 173 3.46 29.05 -21.58
CA GLU A 173 3.93 29.99 -20.55
C GLU A 173 3.09 29.90 -19.28
N LEU A 174 1.75 29.89 -19.41
CA LEU A 174 0.83 29.71 -18.28
C LEU A 174 0.98 28.33 -17.64
N LEU A 175 1.19 27.29 -18.44
CA LEU A 175 1.49 25.96 -17.94
C LEU A 175 2.74 25.96 -17.06
N SER A 176 3.86 26.51 -17.58
CA SER A 176 5.12 26.59 -16.83
C SER A 176 4.97 27.42 -15.56
N ALA A 177 4.31 28.58 -15.65
CA ALA A 177 4.08 29.47 -14.52
C ALA A 177 3.20 28.83 -13.42
N ASN A 178 2.29 27.93 -13.78
CA ASN A 178 1.50 27.19 -12.78
C ASN A 178 2.31 26.03 -12.18
N LEU A 179 3.02 25.22 -12.98
CA LEU A 179 3.78 24.08 -12.46
C LEU A 179 4.93 24.51 -11.55
N PHE A 180 5.68 25.55 -11.94
CA PHE A 180 6.91 25.99 -11.28
C PHE A 180 6.77 27.29 -10.48
N GLY A 181 5.64 27.98 -10.61
CA GLY A 181 5.44 29.28 -9.98
C GLY A 181 6.14 30.41 -10.73
N TYR A 182 6.06 31.61 -10.16
CA TYR A 182 6.76 32.79 -10.65
C TYR A 182 6.97 33.80 -9.53
N VAL A 183 8.02 34.61 -9.66
CA VAL A 183 8.28 35.76 -8.79
C VAL A 183 7.68 37.03 -9.37
N LYS A 184 7.40 38.00 -8.51
CA LYS A 184 6.93 39.33 -8.88
C LYS A 184 7.87 39.94 -9.92
N GLY A 185 7.30 40.42 -11.02
CA GLY A 185 8.04 41.02 -12.12
C GLY A 185 8.66 40.03 -13.11
N ALA A 186 8.39 38.72 -13.01
CA ALA A 186 8.84 37.73 -14.00
C ALA A 186 8.25 37.96 -15.41
N PHE A 187 7.05 38.54 -15.49
CA PHE A 187 6.39 38.95 -16.74
C PHE A 187 5.40 40.09 -16.47
N THR A 188 4.88 40.72 -17.53
CA THR A 188 3.88 41.80 -17.43
C THR A 188 2.58 41.27 -16.80
N GLY A 189 2.23 41.76 -15.61
CA GLY A 189 1.09 41.28 -14.82
C GLY A 189 1.44 40.32 -13.66
N ALA A 190 2.73 40.01 -13.47
CA ALA A 190 3.20 39.29 -12.27
C ALA A 190 3.30 40.23 -11.06
N ASP A 191 2.15 40.62 -10.50
CA ASP A 191 2.07 41.63 -9.43
C ASP A 191 2.48 41.11 -8.04
N ARG A 192 2.59 39.79 -7.89
CA ARG A 192 2.98 39.08 -6.67
C ARG A 192 3.76 37.80 -6.99
N ASP A 193 4.46 37.29 -5.98
CA ASP A 193 5.01 35.94 -6.03
C ASP A 193 3.87 34.91 -5.99
N LYS A 194 4.01 33.83 -6.74
CA LYS A 194 3.09 32.69 -6.74
C LYS A 194 3.89 31.38 -6.68
N PRO A 195 3.69 30.54 -5.65
CA PRO A 195 4.31 29.22 -5.60
C PRO A 195 3.81 28.34 -6.75
N GLY A 196 4.65 27.38 -7.15
CA GLY A 196 4.29 26.40 -8.18
C GLY A 196 3.52 25.22 -7.62
N LEU A 197 2.77 24.51 -8.46
CA LEU A 197 2.05 23.30 -8.07
C LEU A 197 2.97 22.19 -7.54
N LEU A 198 4.23 22.15 -7.99
CA LEU A 198 5.22 21.22 -7.43
C LEU A 198 5.55 21.54 -5.97
N GLU A 199 5.66 22.82 -5.64
CA GLU A 199 5.88 23.29 -4.26
C GLU A 199 4.63 23.07 -3.41
N GLU A 200 3.43 23.35 -3.96
CA GLU A 200 2.16 23.08 -3.29
C GLU A 200 1.93 21.58 -3.03
N ALA A 201 2.53 20.70 -3.84
CA ALA A 201 2.45 19.25 -3.71
C ALA A 201 3.57 18.64 -2.84
N ASP A 202 4.47 19.44 -2.27
CA ASP A 202 5.60 18.93 -1.51
C ASP A 202 5.16 18.06 -0.32
N GLY A 203 5.88 16.96 -0.10
CA GLY A 203 5.53 15.91 0.86
C GLY A 203 4.27 15.09 0.51
N GLY A 204 3.63 15.34 -0.63
CA GLY A 204 2.40 14.70 -1.07
C GLY A 204 2.46 14.15 -2.49
N TYR A 205 1.35 14.25 -3.22
CA TYR A 205 1.21 13.71 -4.58
C TYR A 205 0.70 14.79 -5.54
N LEU A 206 1.37 14.90 -6.70
CA LEU A 206 0.90 15.65 -7.86
C LEU A 206 0.35 14.68 -8.90
N PHE A 207 -0.94 14.79 -9.22
CA PHE A 207 -1.58 14.03 -10.28
C PHE A 207 -1.74 14.89 -11.54
N LEU A 208 -1.04 14.50 -12.60
CA LEU A 208 -1.13 15.13 -13.92
C LEU A 208 -2.15 14.37 -14.78
N ASP A 209 -3.36 14.92 -14.92
CA ASP A 209 -4.36 14.35 -15.81
C ASP A 209 -4.11 14.77 -17.25
N GLU A 210 -4.42 13.88 -18.20
CA GLU A 210 -4.21 14.11 -19.63
C GLU A 210 -2.74 14.53 -19.96
N VAL A 211 -1.75 13.96 -19.26
CA VAL A 211 -0.31 14.32 -19.35
C VAL A 211 0.26 14.32 -20.78
N HIS A 212 -0.30 13.52 -21.68
CA HIS A 212 0.08 13.48 -23.10
C HIS A 212 -0.24 14.78 -23.86
N ARG A 213 -1.03 15.68 -23.27
CA ARG A 213 -1.34 17.02 -23.79
C ARG A 213 -0.28 18.06 -23.41
N LEU A 214 0.73 17.69 -22.61
CA LEU A 214 1.84 18.59 -22.29
C LEU A 214 2.64 18.93 -23.55
N PRO A 215 2.90 20.23 -23.82
CA PRO A 215 3.79 20.66 -24.88
C PRO A 215 5.25 20.26 -24.56
N PRO A 216 6.14 20.18 -25.58
CA PRO A 216 7.53 19.77 -25.40
C PRO A 216 8.27 20.54 -24.31
N GLU A 217 8.07 21.86 -24.22
CA GLU A 217 8.72 22.72 -23.23
C GLU A 217 8.27 22.41 -21.80
N GLY A 218 7.04 21.91 -21.63
CA GLY A 218 6.54 21.44 -20.35
C GLY A 218 7.13 20.08 -19.96
N GLN A 219 7.38 19.21 -20.95
CA GLN A 219 7.98 17.88 -20.73
C GLN A 219 9.46 17.97 -20.34
N GLU A 220 10.21 18.92 -20.89
CA GLU A 220 11.63 19.10 -20.57
C GLU A 220 11.88 19.50 -19.11
N LYS A 221 10.90 20.14 -18.47
CA LYS A 221 11.03 20.69 -17.11
C LYS A 221 10.56 19.73 -15.99
N LEU A 222 9.92 18.62 -16.33
CA LEU A 222 9.38 17.61 -15.40
C LEU A 222 10.34 16.43 -15.22
#